data_AF-A0A7C7D9V0-F1
#
_entry.id   AF-A0A7C7D9V0-F1
#
_cell.length_a   1.000
_cell.length_b   1.000
_cell.length_c   1.000
_cell.angle_alpha   90.00
_cell.angle_beta   90.00
_cell.angle_gamma   90.00
#
_symmetry.space_group_name_H-M   'P 1'
#
loop_
_entity.id
_entity.type
_entity.pdbx_description
1 polymer ?
#
loop_
_entity_poly.entity_id
_entity_poly.type
_entity_poly.pdbx_seq_one_letter_code
_entity_poly.pdbx_strand_id
1 'polypeptide(L)'
;MIDITQIVDQKATIKVERVIGHGTKEVLLEETKTVPAIKIVEIVPVLTNVRSIVKNGKVIVQGTVHKQIFYIGTDNLEHHLAEDIDFSELVDVVPLDPARPVTEGMNQRDMSVIENNVFEFDPATGTLTQKIVLRLQVKVTDTEQLAVALSPYGTFIKAAVVVGEATKQKFIEETKTLPATKVIEIIPRISNIKHIVKNGKVIVQGTLHKQIFYVGTDDLVHHIAEDIGFSDLVEVPPLNPNFPVQEGMDSQDHSVVDNLVFEFDPATGTLTQKIILLLGVKVTETEQIPVAVDPYGTVIAADLVVGHGTKQKLIEETKTLAATKIVDVEARISEISSIVKNGKVIVQGIVHKQIFYVGTDDLVHHLAEDLPFSEMVEVTPINPEVPVREGMDEQDHSFIENIVWEFDPATGSFTEKIVIRIDVKVTQFGQIGVVIDP
;
A
#
# COMPACT_ATOMS: atom_id res chain seq x y z
N MET A 1 -4.78 -13.43 -13.03
CA MET A 1 -6.25 -13.48 -13.19
C MET A 1 -6.75 -14.90 -13.02
N ILE A 2 -7.54 -15.13 -11.97
CA ILE A 2 -8.27 -16.40 -11.76
C ILE A 2 -9.31 -16.57 -12.87
N ASP A 3 -9.37 -17.75 -13.49
CA ASP A 3 -10.39 -18.08 -14.48
C ASP A 3 -11.77 -18.20 -13.79
N ILE A 4 -12.57 -17.16 -13.93
CA ILE A 4 -13.89 -17.05 -13.30
C ILE A 4 -14.89 -18.11 -13.75
N THR A 5 -14.65 -18.78 -14.89
CA THR A 5 -15.56 -19.80 -15.43
C THR A 5 -15.51 -21.12 -14.67
N GLN A 6 -14.52 -21.30 -13.77
CA GLN A 6 -14.31 -22.55 -13.01
C GLN A 6 -14.53 -22.40 -11.50
N ILE A 7 -15.01 -21.24 -11.02
CA ILE A 7 -14.96 -20.84 -9.61
C ILE A 7 -15.99 -21.53 -8.68
N VAL A 8 -16.94 -22.32 -9.19
CA VAL A 8 -17.94 -22.99 -8.33
C VAL A 8 -17.24 -23.87 -7.29
N ASP A 9 -17.55 -23.64 -6.01
CA ASP A 9 -16.96 -24.31 -4.84
C ASP A 9 -15.43 -24.15 -4.68
N GLN A 10 -14.83 -23.14 -5.32
CA GLN A 10 -13.43 -22.78 -5.10
C GLN A 10 -13.28 -21.81 -3.91
N LYS A 11 -12.09 -21.84 -3.31
CA LYS A 11 -11.69 -20.93 -2.24
C LYS A 11 -10.41 -20.20 -2.58
N ALA A 12 -10.29 -18.98 -2.09
CA ALA A 12 -9.04 -18.23 -2.09
C ALA A 12 -8.63 -17.96 -0.66
N THR A 13 -7.35 -18.16 -0.37
CA THR A 13 -6.78 -17.69 0.89
C THR A 13 -6.28 -16.26 0.65
N ILE A 14 -6.82 -15.28 1.39
CA ILE A 14 -6.48 -13.87 1.23
C ILE A 14 -5.87 -13.31 2.49
N LYS A 15 -4.93 -12.36 2.34
CA LYS A 15 -4.46 -11.50 3.43
C LYS A 15 -5.26 -10.20 3.38
N VAL A 16 -6.05 -9.93 4.41
CA VAL A 16 -6.98 -8.80 4.43
C VAL A 16 -7.18 -8.27 5.85
N GLU A 17 -7.70 -7.06 5.97
CA GLU A 17 -8.12 -6.51 7.25
C GLU A 17 -9.51 -7.01 7.63
N ARG A 18 -9.61 -7.87 8.64
CA ARG A 18 -10.86 -8.20 9.32
C ARG A 18 -11.28 -7.00 10.16
N VAL A 19 -12.54 -6.62 10.08
CA VAL A 19 -13.10 -5.55 10.92
C VAL A 19 -13.46 -6.15 12.28
N ILE A 20 -12.87 -5.59 13.33
CA ILE A 20 -13.10 -6.04 14.72
C ILE A 20 -14.21 -5.21 15.36
N GLY A 21 -14.21 -3.90 15.15
CA GLY A 21 -15.20 -3.03 15.77
C GLY A 21 -15.12 -1.56 15.34
N HIS A 22 -16.10 -0.80 15.81
CA HIS A 22 -16.26 0.62 15.52
C HIS A 22 -16.50 1.42 16.79
N GLY A 23 -15.93 2.62 16.87
CA GLY A 23 -16.14 3.56 17.96
C GLY A 23 -16.54 4.93 17.44
N THR A 24 -17.44 5.60 18.15
CA THR A 24 -17.80 7.00 17.87
C THR A 24 -18.01 7.74 19.18
N LYS A 25 -17.53 8.99 19.23
CA LYS A 25 -17.72 9.88 20.38
C LYS A 25 -17.82 11.33 19.90
N GLU A 26 -18.83 12.05 20.38
CA GLU A 26 -18.90 13.51 20.22
C GLU A 26 -18.16 14.19 21.37
N VAL A 27 -17.40 15.23 21.05
CA VAL A 27 -16.58 15.98 22.01
C VAL A 27 -16.84 17.47 21.78
N LEU A 28 -17.25 18.17 22.84
CA LEU A 28 -17.40 19.61 22.83
C LEU A 28 -16.14 20.26 23.41
N LEU A 29 -15.46 21.06 22.60
CA LEU A 29 -14.42 21.97 23.05
C LEU A 29 -15.04 23.36 23.18
N GLU A 30 -15.05 23.89 24.39
CA GLU A 30 -15.55 25.23 24.68
C GLU A 30 -14.46 26.10 25.28
N GLU A 31 -14.27 27.29 24.70
CA GLU A 31 -13.30 28.28 25.17
C GLU A 31 -13.95 29.65 25.17
N THR A 32 -13.59 30.47 26.16
CA THR A 32 -13.93 31.89 26.21
C THR A 32 -12.67 32.71 26.40
N LYS A 33 -12.46 33.72 25.56
CA LYS A 33 -11.30 34.61 25.62
C LYS A 33 -11.66 36.04 25.24
N THR A 34 -10.75 36.97 25.48
CA THR A 34 -10.89 38.36 25.03
C THR A 34 -10.07 38.58 23.76
N VAL A 35 -10.69 39.16 22.74
CA VAL A 35 -10.04 39.59 21.49
C VAL A 35 -10.25 41.09 21.34
N PRO A 36 -9.21 41.88 21.00
CA PRO A 36 -9.35 43.32 20.76
C PRO A 36 -10.02 43.60 19.40
N ALA A 37 -11.25 43.11 19.25
CA ALA A 37 -12.05 43.13 18.05
C ALA A 37 -13.29 44.01 18.25
N ILE A 38 -13.81 44.57 17.16
CA ILE A 38 -15.18 45.10 17.09
C ILE A 38 -16.12 44.10 16.42
N LYS A 39 -15.59 43.14 15.66
CA LYS A 39 -16.34 42.10 14.97
C LYS A 39 -15.46 40.90 14.65
N ILE A 40 -15.96 39.69 14.87
CA ILE A 40 -15.40 38.46 14.29
C ILE A 40 -15.99 38.26 12.89
N VAL A 41 -15.12 38.06 11.90
CA VAL A 41 -15.51 37.83 10.51
C VAL A 41 -15.75 36.33 10.31
N GLU A 42 -14.75 35.52 10.66
CA GLU A 42 -14.77 34.09 10.43
C GLU A 42 -13.80 33.39 11.39
N ILE A 43 -14.12 32.15 11.73
CA ILE A 43 -13.21 31.24 12.41
C ILE A 43 -13.16 29.95 11.60
N VAL A 44 -11.97 29.59 11.11
CA VAL A 44 -11.74 28.42 10.28
C VAL A 44 -10.94 27.39 11.09
N PRO A 45 -11.60 26.38 11.68
CA PRO A 45 -10.91 25.31 12.39
C PRO A 45 -10.60 24.15 11.45
N VAL A 46 -9.44 23.53 11.66
CA VAL A 46 -8.98 22.34 10.96
C VAL A 46 -8.42 21.35 11.98
N LEU A 47 -8.74 20.08 11.80
CA LEU A 47 -8.20 19.01 12.63
C LEU A 47 -6.80 18.63 12.10
N THR A 48 -5.81 18.66 12.97
CA THR A 48 -4.41 18.39 12.62
C THR A 48 -3.76 17.47 13.65
N ASN A 49 -2.63 16.86 13.27
CA ASN A 49 -1.82 16.00 14.15
C ASN A 49 -2.61 14.86 14.83
N VAL A 50 -3.63 14.33 14.15
CA VAL A 50 -4.47 13.28 14.71
C VAL A 50 -3.69 11.96 14.76
N ARG A 51 -3.63 11.38 15.95
CA ARG A 51 -3.10 10.04 16.18
C ARG A 51 -4.07 9.25 17.03
N SER A 52 -4.13 7.95 16.77
CA SER A 52 -4.96 7.03 17.53
C SER A 52 -4.14 5.85 18.04
N ILE A 53 -4.47 5.34 19.23
CA ILE A 53 -3.79 4.21 19.86
C ILE A 53 -4.85 3.24 20.39
N VAL A 54 -4.80 1.99 19.93
CA VAL A 54 -5.71 0.94 20.39
C VAL A 54 -5.36 0.51 21.81
N LYS A 55 -6.40 0.40 22.64
CA LYS A 55 -6.41 -0.14 24.00
C LYS A 55 -7.49 -1.20 24.11
N ASN A 56 -7.46 -2.01 25.17
CA ASN A 56 -8.45 -3.08 25.33
C ASN A 56 -9.88 -2.50 25.37
N GLY A 57 -10.68 -2.81 24.33
CA GLY A 57 -12.05 -2.33 24.13
C GLY A 57 -12.21 -0.86 23.76
N LYS A 58 -11.13 -0.08 23.59
CA LYS A 58 -11.18 1.38 23.44
C LYS A 58 -10.07 1.90 22.53
N VAL A 59 -10.19 3.12 22.03
CA VAL A 59 -9.13 3.81 21.29
C VAL A 59 -8.92 5.18 21.92
N ILE A 60 -7.66 5.52 22.20
CA ILE A 60 -7.28 6.88 22.57
C ILE A 60 -7.09 7.65 21.26
N VAL A 61 -7.83 8.73 21.06
CA VAL A 61 -7.66 9.65 19.93
C VAL A 61 -7.14 10.98 20.45
N GLN A 62 -6.03 11.45 19.87
CA GLN A 62 -5.39 12.70 20.25
C GLN A 62 -5.13 13.52 19.01
N GLY A 63 -5.18 14.84 19.14
CA GLY A 63 -4.83 15.74 18.06
C GLY A 63 -4.99 17.19 18.49
N THR A 64 -4.95 18.06 17.49
CA THR A 64 -5.01 19.50 17.68
C THR A 64 -6.06 20.09 16.74
N VAL A 65 -6.96 20.89 17.30
CA VAL A 65 -7.81 21.78 16.51
C VAL A 65 -7.03 23.06 16.27
N HIS A 66 -6.47 23.20 15.08
CA HIS A 66 -5.83 24.43 14.62
C HIS A 66 -6.89 25.38 14.07
N LYS A 67 -7.01 26.59 14.59
CA LYS A 67 -8.03 27.56 14.17
C LYS A 67 -7.42 28.88 13.76
N GLN A 68 -7.90 29.41 12.64
CA GLN A 68 -7.61 30.76 12.16
C GLN A 68 -8.81 31.65 12.44
N ILE A 69 -8.60 32.76 13.13
CA ILE A 69 -9.63 33.71 13.55
C ILE A 69 -9.40 35.01 12.81
N PHE A 70 -10.31 35.37 11.90
CA PHE A 70 -10.29 36.63 11.18
C PHE A 70 -11.25 37.61 11.83
N TYR A 71 -10.78 38.83 12.12
CA TYR A 71 -11.57 39.83 12.85
C TYR A 71 -11.23 41.25 12.44
N ILE A 72 -12.14 42.18 12.71
CA ILE A 72 -11.90 43.62 12.58
C ILE A 72 -11.47 44.16 13.94
N GLY A 73 -10.30 44.76 13.99
CA GLY A 73 -9.71 45.32 15.20
C GLY A 73 -10.35 46.65 15.62
N THR A 74 -10.02 47.11 16.83
CA THR A 74 -10.43 48.44 17.32
C THR A 74 -9.83 49.60 16.52
N ASP A 75 -8.84 49.31 15.67
CA ASP A 75 -8.23 50.22 14.70
C ASP A 75 -8.97 50.25 13.35
N ASN A 76 -10.05 49.49 13.19
CA ASN A 76 -10.80 49.27 11.95
C ASN A 76 -10.02 48.57 10.83
N LEU A 77 -8.94 47.85 11.16
CA LEU A 77 -8.21 47.01 10.21
C LEU A 77 -8.60 45.53 10.36
N GLU A 78 -8.37 44.76 9.31
CA GLU A 78 -8.51 43.30 9.34
C GLU A 78 -7.26 42.68 9.96
N HIS A 79 -7.47 41.79 10.92
CA HIS A 79 -6.43 41.04 11.61
C HIS A 79 -6.74 39.55 11.54
N HIS A 80 -5.70 38.73 11.68
CA HIS A 80 -5.84 37.29 11.85
C HIS A 80 -5.10 36.83 13.11
N LEU A 81 -5.60 35.77 13.74
CA LEU A 81 -5.00 35.12 14.90
C LEU A 81 -5.10 33.61 14.73
N ALA A 82 -3.97 32.92 14.82
CA ALA A 82 -3.88 31.48 14.78
C ALA A 82 -3.77 30.91 16.20
N GLU A 83 -4.52 29.85 16.50
CA GLU A 83 -4.51 29.18 17.81
C GLU A 83 -4.70 27.68 17.67
N ASP A 84 -4.23 26.95 18.68
CA ASP A 84 -4.32 25.51 18.78
C ASP A 84 -5.07 25.11 20.05
N ILE A 85 -5.99 24.15 19.93
CA ILE A 85 -6.61 23.48 21.07
C ILE A 85 -6.29 21.98 20.97
N ASP A 86 -5.45 21.49 21.89
CA ASP A 86 -5.16 20.07 21.99
C ASP A 86 -6.32 19.31 22.65
N PHE A 87 -6.60 18.11 22.16
CA PHE A 87 -7.55 17.20 22.78
C PHE A 87 -6.96 15.79 22.90
N SER A 88 -7.46 15.04 23.88
CA SER A 88 -7.11 13.64 24.11
C SER A 88 -8.29 12.91 24.70
N GLU A 89 -8.90 12.04 23.91
CA GLU A 89 -10.18 11.45 24.23
C GLU A 89 -10.15 9.93 24.10
N LEU A 90 -10.88 9.28 25.00
CA LEU A 90 -11.07 7.84 24.98
C LEU A 90 -12.41 7.53 24.30
N VAL A 91 -12.35 6.78 23.19
CA VAL A 91 -13.49 6.35 22.40
C VAL A 91 -13.73 4.86 22.65
N ASP A 92 -14.95 4.52 23.10
CA ASP A 92 -15.34 3.13 23.30
C ASP A 92 -15.59 2.45 21.96
N VAL A 93 -15.05 1.23 21.80
CA VAL A 93 -15.23 0.45 20.57
C VAL A 93 -16.22 -0.67 20.83
N VAL A 94 -17.27 -0.71 20.03
CA VAL A 94 -18.23 -1.82 20.01
C VAL A 94 -17.69 -2.90 19.08
N PRO A 95 -17.38 -4.10 19.58
CA PRO A 95 -16.95 -5.21 18.73
C PRO A 95 -18.11 -5.72 17.87
N LEU A 96 -17.81 -6.13 16.64
CA LEU A 96 -18.77 -6.80 15.76
C LEU A 96 -19.07 -8.23 16.23
N ASP A 97 -18.07 -8.89 16.83
CA ASP A 97 -18.18 -10.22 17.42
C ASP A 97 -17.73 -10.15 18.89
N PRO A 98 -18.63 -10.36 19.88
CA PRO A 98 -18.26 -10.35 21.30
C PRO A 98 -17.18 -11.37 21.68
N ALA A 99 -16.99 -12.44 20.90
CA ALA A 99 -15.94 -13.43 21.12
C ALA A 99 -14.55 -12.94 20.65
N ARG A 100 -14.50 -11.85 19.88
CA ARG A 100 -13.28 -11.21 19.38
C ARG A 100 -13.24 -9.75 19.83
N PRO A 101 -12.94 -9.48 21.11
CA PRO A 101 -12.86 -8.12 21.60
C PRO A 101 -11.67 -7.38 20.99
N VAL A 102 -11.76 -6.05 20.99
CA VAL A 102 -10.62 -5.19 20.63
C VAL A 102 -9.51 -5.33 21.67
N THR A 103 -8.29 -5.62 21.21
CA THR A 103 -7.09 -5.75 22.05
C THR A 103 -5.98 -4.80 21.60
N GLU A 104 -5.07 -4.50 22.52
CA GLU A 104 -3.84 -3.76 22.19
C GLU A 104 -3.06 -4.41 21.03
N GLY A 105 -2.48 -3.59 20.15
CA GLY A 105 -1.69 -4.04 19.00
C GLY A 105 -2.47 -4.26 17.70
N MET A 106 -3.81 -4.26 17.74
CA MET A 106 -4.65 -4.27 16.53
C MET A 106 -4.49 -2.97 15.72
N ASN A 107 -4.78 -3.04 14.42
CA ASN A 107 -4.73 -1.91 13.51
C ASN A 107 -5.92 -0.96 13.75
N GLN A 108 -5.76 0.29 13.34
CA GLN A 108 -6.78 1.31 13.49
C GLN A 108 -6.78 2.32 12.36
N ARG A 109 -7.98 2.79 12.03
CA ARG A 109 -8.21 3.91 11.12
C ARG A 109 -9.04 4.98 11.82
N ASP A 110 -8.49 6.19 11.86
CA ASP A 110 -9.21 7.38 12.31
C ASP A 110 -9.95 8.03 11.13
N MET A 111 -11.18 8.44 11.37
CA MET A 111 -12.05 9.16 10.42
C MET A 111 -12.69 10.36 11.13
N SER A 112 -12.00 10.91 12.12
CA SER A 112 -12.52 11.97 12.97
C SER A 112 -12.65 13.28 12.20
N VAL A 113 -13.72 14.04 12.50
CA VAL A 113 -14.03 15.29 11.81
C VAL A 113 -14.48 16.37 12.79
N ILE A 114 -14.32 17.64 12.39
CA ILE A 114 -15.03 18.75 13.03
C ILE A 114 -16.44 18.77 12.43
N GLU A 115 -17.46 18.55 13.25
CA GLU A 115 -18.85 18.60 12.80
C GLU A 115 -19.40 20.01 12.76
N ASN A 116 -19.04 20.79 13.78
CA ASN A 116 -19.61 22.11 13.96
C ASN A 116 -18.62 23.05 14.65
N ASN A 117 -18.72 24.33 14.30
CA ASN A 117 -17.99 25.42 14.92
C ASN A 117 -18.95 26.60 15.07
N VAL A 118 -19.30 26.92 16.31
CA VAL A 118 -20.19 28.02 16.66
C VAL A 118 -19.46 28.99 17.55
N PHE A 119 -19.67 30.28 17.33
CA PHE A 119 -19.10 31.32 18.18
C PHE A 119 -20.09 32.44 18.46
N GLU A 120 -19.90 33.07 19.61
CA GLU A 120 -20.59 34.28 20.02
C GLU A 120 -19.54 35.32 20.39
N PHE A 121 -19.75 36.56 19.96
CA PHE A 121 -18.85 37.67 20.24
C PHE A 121 -19.61 38.86 20.81
N ASP A 122 -19.16 39.38 21.94
CA ASP A 122 -19.64 40.62 22.52
C ASP A 122 -18.63 41.76 22.27
N PRO A 123 -18.91 42.69 21.34
CA PRO A 123 -18.01 43.81 21.04
C PRO A 123 -17.80 44.77 22.19
N ALA A 124 -18.72 44.85 23.16
CA ALA A 124 -18.60 45.78 24.28
C ALA A 124 -17.50 45.33 25.27
N THR A 125 -17.33 44.02 25.43
CA THR A 125 -16.34 43.42 26.32
C THR A 125 -15.15 42.81 25.58
N GLY A 126 -15.25 42.63 24.26
CA GLY A 126 -14.30 41.89 23.44
C GLY A 126 -14.35 40.37 23.71
N THR A 127 -15.38 39.88 24.39
CA THR A 127 -15.48 38.47 24.77
C THR A 127 -15.90 37.62 23.58
N LEU A 128 -15.09 36.63 23.24
CA LEU A 128 -15.34 35.62 22.22
C LEU A 128 -15.51 34.26 22.91
N THR A 129 -16.70 33.70 22.81
CA THR A 129 -17.02 32.32 23.23
C THR A 129 -17.09 31.43 22.00
N GLN A 130 -16.37 30.32 22.00
CA GLN A 130 -16.34 29.36 20.89
C GLN A 130 -16.73 27.97 21.38
N LYS A 131 -17.47 27.25 20.55
CA LYS A 131 -17.91 25.87 20.75
C LYS A 131 -17.62 25.07 19.48
N ILE A 132 -16.65 24.17 19.58
CA ILE A 132 -16.26 23.28 18.49
C ILE A 132 -16.70 21.87 18.86
N VAL A 133 -17.50 21.25 17.99
CA VAL A 133 -17.96 19.87 18.16
C VAL A 133 -17.13 18.98 17.25
N LEU A 134 -16.41 18.04 17.85
CA LEU A 134 -15.68 16.98 17.16
C LEU A 134 -16.52 15.71 17.17
N ARG A 135 -16.62 15.03 16.02
CA ARG A 135 -17.04 13.64 15.95
C ARG A 135 -15.81 12.78 15.77
N LEU A 136 -15.39 12.16 16.86
CA LEU A 136 -14.31 11.18 16.83
C LEU A 136 -14.87 9.87 16.31
N GLN A 137 -14.27 9.33 15.23
CA GLN A 137 -14.70 8.07 14.62
C GLN A 137 -13.49 7.17 14.39
N VAL A 138 -13.55 5.97 14.96
CA VAL A 138 -12.47 4.99 14.86
C VAL A 138 -13.00 3.65 14.37
N LYS A 139 -12.21 3.01 13.52
CA LYS A 139 -12.39 1.61 13.14
C LYS A 139 -11.18 0.83 13.59
N VAL A 140 -11.40 -0.33 14.20
CA VAL A 140 -10.34 -1.26 14.59
C VAL A 140 -10.40 -2.47 13.67
N THR A 141 -9.26 -2.83 13.11
CA THR A 141 -9.10 -3.98 12.21
C THR A 141 -7.96 -4.88 12.69
N ASP A 142 -7.97 -6.13 12.22
CA ASP A 142 -6.87 -7.06 12.42
C ASP A 142 -6.47 -7.65 11.06
N THR A 143 -5.17 -7.75 10.79
CA THR A 143 -4.69 -8.31 9.53
C THR A 143 -4.66 -9.83 9.66
N GLU A 144 -5.61 -10.49 9.02
CA GLU A 144 -5.77 -11.94 9.06
C GLU A 144 -5.53 -12.58 7.67
N GLN A 145 -5.18 -13.86 7.69
CA GLN A 145 -5.24 -14.72 6.51
C GLN A 145 -6.54 -15.52 6.56
N LEU A 146 -7.45 -15.25 5.63
CA LEU A 146 -8.80 -15.82 5.60
C LEU A 146 -9.00 -16.68 4.36
N ALA A 147 -9.53 -17.89 4.54
CA ALA A 147 -10.05 -18.69 3.43
C ALA A 147 -11.48 -18.23 3.11
N VAL A 148 -11.63 -17.50 2.02
CA VAL A 148 -12.93 -16.99 1.56
C VAL A 148 -13.50 -17.89 0.46
N ALA A 149 -14.80 -18.16 0.55
CA ALA A 149 -15.50 -18.83 -0.52
C ALA A 149 -15.63 -17.91 -1.74
N LEU A 150 -15.38 -18.45 -2.93
CA LEU A 150 -15.55 -17.73 -4.18
C LEU A 150 -16.91 -18.05 -4.80
N SER A 151 -17.48 -17.10 -5.52
CA SER A 151 -18.76 -17.26 -6.22
C SER A 151 -18.71 -16.55 -7.57
N PRO A 152 -19.13 -17.18 -8.69
CA PRO A 152 -19.21 -16.50 -9.98
C PRO A 152 -20.11 -15.25 -10.00
N TYR A 153 -21.06 -15.18 -9.05
CA TYR A 153 -21.96 -14.04 -8.84
C TYR A 153 -21.60 -13.22 -7.59
N GLY A 154 -20.42 -13.48 -7.03
CA GLY A 154 -19.90 -12.80 -5.85
C GLY A 154 -19.54 -11.34 -6.12
N THR A 155 -19.25 -10.61 -5.04
CA THR A 155 -18.73 -9.26 -5.18
C THR A 155 -17.24 -9.33 -5.47
N PHE A 156 -16.79 -8.62 -6.51
CA PHE A 156 -15.38 -8.55 -6.82
C PHE A 156 -14.66 -7.65 -5.83
N ILE A 157 -13.61 -8.18 -5.21
CA ILE A 157 -12.68 -7.43 -4.38
C ILE A 157 -11.28 -7.54 -4.95
N LYS A 158 -10.45 -6.52 -4.73
CA LYS A 158 -9.01 -6.60 -4.92
C LYS A 158 -8.39 -7.02 -3.59
N ALA A 159 -7.66 -8.12 -3.59
CA ALA A 159 -7.05 -8.67 -2.39
C ALA A 159 -5.69 -9.30 -2.69
N ALA A 160 -4.80 -9.30 -1.69
CA ALA A 160 -3.58 -10.09 -1.74
C ALA A 160 -3.92 -11.56 -1.51
N VAL A 161 -3.99 -12.33 -2.59
CA VAL A 161 -4.24 -13.77 -2.56
C VAL A 161 -2.94 -14.48 -2.21
N VAL A 162 -2.98 -15.32 -1.19
CA VAL A 162 -1.86 -16.19 -0.80
C VAL A 162 -1.77 -17.31 -1.83
N VAL A 163 -0.68 -17.33 -2.58
CA VAL A 163 -0.41 -18.34 -3.61
C VAL A 163 0.23 -19.56 -3.00
N GLY A 164 1.10 -19.37 -2.02
CA GLY A 164 1.78 -20.43 -1.31
C GLY A 164 2.58 -19.90 -0.12
N GLU A 165 2.85 -20.78 0.84
CA GLU A 165 3.69 -20.49 1.99
C GLU A 165 4.53 -21.71 2.34
N ALA A 166 5.76 -21.48 2.79
CA ALA A 166 6.66 -22.57 3.16
C ALA A 166 7.71 -22.10 4.16
N THR A 167 8.25 -23.06 4.90
CA THR A 167 9.40 -22.86 5.74
C THR A 167 10.50 -23.86 5.41
N LYS A 168 11.76 -23.47 5.61
CA LYS A 168 12.92 -24.35 5.48
C LYS A 168 13.96 -24.00 6.53
N GLN A 169 14.50 -25.00 7.22
CA GLN A 169 15.64 -24.79 8.10
C GLN A 169 16.94 -24.69 7.30
N LYS A 170 17.77 -23.69 7.63
CA LYS A 170 19.15 -23.54 7.16
C LYS A 170 20.10 -23.68 8.34
N PHE A 171 21.04 -24.59 8.22
CA PHE A 171 22.10 -24.77 9.21
C PHE A 171 23.35 -23.98 8.82
N ILE A 172 23.92 -23.26 9.77
CA ILE A 172 25.19 -22.53 9.66
C ILE A 172 26.08 -22.99 10.81
N GLU A 173 27.27 -23.49 10.49
CA GLU A 173 28.30 -23.83 11.48
C GLU A 173 29.55 -23.02 11.21
N GLU A 174 30.03 -22.35 12.24
CA GLU A 174 31.21 -21.48 12.18
C GLU A 174 32.15 -21.81 13.34
N THR A 175 33.45 -21.77 13.08
CA THR A 175 34.47 -21.91 14.11
C THR A 175 35.41 -20.72 14.06
N LYS A 176 35.70 -20.13 15.23
CA LYS A 176 36.61 -18.99 15.35
C LYS A 176 37.44 -19.09 16.62
N THR A 177 38.68 -18.61 16.57
CA THR A 177 39.52 -18.45 17.75
C THR A 177 39.34 -17.05 18.35
N LEU A 178 39.13 -16.98 19.67
CA LEU A 178 39.02 -15.75 20.44
C LEU A 178 40.05 -15.77 21.59
N PRO A 179 40.68 -14.63 21.92
CA PRO A 179 41.55 -14.50 23.09
C PRO A 179 40.70 -14.38 24.38
N ALA A 180 39.88 -15.40 24.64
CA ALA A 180 38.87 -15.41 25.69
C ALA A 180 39.13 -16.54 26.70
N THR A 181 38.71 -16.32 27.94
CA THR A 181 38.66 -17.37 28.98
C THR A 181 37.26 -18.00 29.06
N LYS A 182 36.23 -17.25 28.65
CA LYS A 182 34.83 -17.70 28.64
C LYS A 182 33.99 -16.88 27.66
N VAL A 183 33.09 -17.54 26.92
CA VAL A 183 32.01 -16.89 26.18
C VAL A 183 30.78 -16.77 27.09
N ILE A 184 30.20 -15.58 27.16
CA ILE A 184 29.05 -15.27 28.02
C ILE A 184 27.77 -15.54 27.25
N GLU A 185 27.62 -14.90 26.08
CA GLU A 185 26.41 -14.92 25.29
C GLU A 185 26.72 -14.60 23.83
N ILE A 186 25.89 -15.13 22.93
CA ILE A 186 25.86 -14.75 21.53
C ILE A 186 24.43 -14.33 21.22
N ILE A 187 24.25 -13.09 20.77
CA ILE A 187 22.95 -12.53 20.40
C ILE A 187 22.86 -12.47 18.87
N PRO A 188 22.16 -13.44 18.23
CA PRO A 188 21.97 -13.45 16.79
C PRO A 188 20.73 -12.66 16.38
N ARG A 189 20.78 -12.02 15.22
CA ARG A 189 19.62 -11.47 14.52
C ARG A 189 19.83 -11.58 13.02
N ILE A 190 18.76 -11.83 12.27
CA ILE A 190 18.80 -11.72 10.82
C ILE A 190 18.34 -10.34 10.38
N SER A 191 18.89 -9.85 9.28
CA SER A 191 18.61 -8.54 8.71
C SER A 191 18.86 -8.54 7.21
N ASN A 192 18.49 -7.46 6.53
CA ASN A 192 18.71 -7.26 5.09
C ASN A 192 18.14 -8.39 4.23
N ILE A 193 16.97 -8.92 4.63
CA ILE A 193 16.36 -10.04 3.93
C ILE A 193 15.80 -9.58 2.58
N LYS A 194 16.13 -10.33 1.54
CA LYS A 194 15.65 -10.14 0.19
C LYS A 194 15.13 -11.46 -0.35
N HIS A 195 14.05 -11.36 -1.13
CA HIS A 195 13.42 -12.50 -1.77
C HIS A 195 13.47 -12.36 -3.28
N ILE A 196 13.66 -13.47 -3.97
CA ILE A 196 13.52 -13.57 -5.42
C ILE A 196 12.62 -14.77 -5.68
N VAL A 197 11.39 -14.52 -6.16
CA VAL A 197 10.46 -15.57 -6.55
C VAL A 197 10.82 -16.06 -7.95
N LYS A 198 11.08 -17.36 -8.08
CA LYS A 198 11.51 -17.99 -9.33
C LYS A 198 11.07 -19.44 -9.44
N ASN A 199 10.33 -19.80 -10.49
CA ASN A 199 9.98 -21.19 -10.82
C ASN A 199 9.42 -22.00 -9.64
N GLY A 200 8.38 -21.51 -8.95
CA GLY A 200 7.78 -22.21 -7.81
C GLY A 200 8.62 -22.21 -6.52
N LYS A 201 9.71 -21.43 -6.50
CA LYS A 201 10.69 -21.38 -5.42
C LYS A 201 10.95 -19.94 -5.04
N VAL A 202 11.41 -19.71 -3.82
CA VAL A 202 11.85 -18.41 -3.35
C VAL A 202 13.30 -18.51 -2.90
N ILE A 203 14.17 -17.70 -3.51
CA ILE A 203 15.54 -17.52 -3.02
C ILE A 203 15.47 -16.50 -1.88
N VAL A 204 15.86 -16.92 -0.68
CA VAL A 204 15.94 -16.08 0.51
C VAL A 204 17.40 -15.75 0.75
N GLN A 205 17.73 -14.46 0.73
CA GLN A 205 19.06 -13.94 0.99
C GLN A 205 19.02 -12.97 2.15
N GLY A 206 20.06 -12.95 2.98
CA GLY A 206 20.11 -12.02 4.10
C GLY A 206 21.46 -12.02 4.80
N THR A 207 21.51 -11.31 5.92
CA THR A 207 22.67 -11.21 6.79
C THR A 207 22.30 -11.68 8.17
N LEU A 208 22.99 -12.72 8.65
CA LEU A 208 22.99 -13.11 10.05
C LEU A 208 24.04 -12.26 10.77
N HIS A 209 23.56 -11.29 11.54
CA HIS A 209 24.37 -10.49 12.43
C HIS A 209 24.41 -11.14 13.81
N LYS A 210 25.58 -11.23 14.43
CA LYS A 210 25.73 -11.74 15.79
C LYS A 210 26.66 -10.86 16.61
N GLN A 211 26.27 -10.63 17.86
CA GLN A 211 27.11 -10.00 18.88
C GLN A 211 27.58 -11.07 19.84
N ILE A 212 28.89 -11.23 19.98
CA ILE A 212 29.51 -12.23 20.85
C ILE A 212 30.11 -11.49 22.04
N PHE A 213 29.61 -11.76 23.24
CA PHE A 213 30.13 -11.24 24.50
C PHE A 213 30.98 -12.28 25.20
N TYR A 214 32.18 -11.91 25.63
CA TYR A 214 33.14 -12.85 26.23
C TYR A 214 34.04 -12.16 27.26
N VAL A 215 34.62 -12.95 28.15
CA VAL A 215 35.67 -12.51 29.09
C VAL A 215 37.02 -12.75 28.43
N GLY A 216 37.84 -11.70 28.34
CA GLY A 216 39.18 -11.76 27.77
C GLY A 216 40.20 -12.41 28.70
N THR A 217 41.41 -12.61 28.18
CA THR A 217 42.58 -13.02 28.99
C THR A 217 43.08 -11.94 29.94
N ASP A 218 42.55 -10.72 29.82
CA ASP A 218 42.76 -9.55 30.68
C ASP A 218 41.70 -9.42 31.78
N ASP A 219 40.83 -10.42 31.94
CA ASP A 219 39.70 -10.44 32.89
C ASP A 219 38.65 -9.34 32.65
N LEU A 220 38.63 -8.72 31.46
CA LEU A 220 37.61 -7.74 31.07
C LEU A 220 36.52 -8.36 30.17
N VAL A 221 35.34 -7.76 30.17
CA VAL A 221 34.25 -8.13 29.25
C VAL A 221 34.44 -7.38 27.93
N HIS A 222 34.56 -8.15 26.86
CA HIS A 222 34.66 -7.66 25.49
C HIS A 222 33.43 -8.07 24.70
N HIS A 223 33.17 -7.36 23.61
CA HIS A 223 32.20 -7.81 22.61
C HIS A 223 32.76 -7.65 21.20
N ILE A 224 32.34 -8.52 20.30
CA ILE A 224 32.61 -8.40 18.87
C ILE A 224 31.34 -8.62 18.07
N ALA A 225 31.23 -7.90 16.96
CA ALA A 225 30.15 -8.03 15.99
C ALA A 225 30.65 -8.83 14.77
N GLU A 226 29.82 -9.72 14.26
CA GLU A 226 30.09 -10.45 13.01
C GLU A 226 28.84 -10.50 12.14
N ASP A 227 29.04 -10.39 10.82
CA ASP A 227 27.99 -10.51 9.81
C ASP A 227 28.31 -11.69 8.89
N ILE A 228 27.34 -12.58 8.73
CA ILE A 228 27.43 -13.75 7.85
C ILE A 228 26.33 -13.62 6.79
N GLY A 229 26.73 -13.48 5.53
CA GLY A 229 25.80 -13.56 4.41
C GLY A 229 25.24 -14.97 4.27
N PHE A 230 23.93 -15.10 4.13
CA PHE A 230 23.29 -16.38 3.81
C PHE A 230 22.43 -16.27 2.56
N SER A 231 22.33 -17.38 1.84
CA SER A 231 21.41 -17.57 0.72
C SER A 231 20.89 -19.00 0.78
N ASP A 232 19.60 -19.19 0.58
CA ASP A 232 19.00 -20.51 0.41
C ASP A 232 17.78 -20.45 -0.49
N LEU A 233 17.34 -21.62 -0.92
CA LEU A 233 16.15 -21.79 -1.74
C LEU A 233 15.08 -22.52 -0.95
N VAL A 234 13.91 -21.90 -0.85
CA VAL A 234 12.70 -22.47 -0.24
C VAL A 234 11.75 -22.88 -1.37
N GLU A 235 11.34 -24.14 -1.37
CA GLU A 235 10.31 -24.62 -2.30
C GLU A 235 8.94 -24.25 -1.75
N VAL A 236 8.13 -23.56 -2.55
CA VAL A 236 6.83 -23.04 -2.11
C VAL A 236 5.72 -23.75 -2.87
N PRO A 237 5.10 -24.80 -2.29
CA PRO A 237 4.00 -25.48 -2.95
C PRO A 237 2.81 -24.52 -3.08
N PRO A 238 2.14 -24.49 -4.24
CA PRO A 238 0.97 -23.64 -4.41
C PRO A 238 -0.23 -24.20 -3.63
N LEU A 239 -1.02 -23.31 -3.03
CA LEU A 239 -2.30 -23.65 -2.39
C LEU A 239 -3.34 -24.09 -3.43
N ASN A 240 -3.25 -23.56 -4.65
CA ASN A 240 -4.09 -23.95 -5.79
C ASN A 240 -3.18 -24.39 -6.96
N PRO A 241 -3.22 -25.65 -7.41
CA PRO A 241 -2.40 -26.14 -8.52
C PRO A 241 -2.60 -25.38 -9.85
N ASN A 242 -3.77 -24.78 -10.07
CA ASN A 242 -4.06 -23.97 -11.25
C ASN A 242 -3.45 -22.57 -11.19
N PHE A 243 -2.98 -22.15 -10.00
CA PHE A 243 -2.35 -20.86 -9.77
C PHE A 243 -0.99 -21.07 -9.08
N PRO A 244 0.03 -21.52 -9.84
CA PRO A 244 1.34 -21.81 -9.28
C PRO A 244 2.09 -20.53 -8.90
N VAL A 245 3.07 -20.66 -8.00
CA VAL A 245 4.02 -19.58 -7.68
C VAL A 245 4.89 -19.27 -8.92
N GLN A 246 4.85 -18.02 -9.37
CA GLN A 246 5.51 -17.53 -10.60
C GLN A 246 6.46 -16.37 -10.35
N GLU A 247 7.37 -16.14 -11.30
CA GLU A 247 8.26 -14.97 -11.29
C GLU A 247 7.43 -13.67 -11.30
N GLY A 248 7.86 -12.68 -10.51
CA GLY A 248 7.20 -11.37 -10.41
C GLY A 248 6.15 -11.26 -9.30
N MET A 249 5.72 -12.36 -8.68
CA MET A 249 4.81 -12.33 -7.53
C MET A 249 5.45 -11.71 -6.29
N ASP A 250 4.62 -11.13 -5.42
CA ASP A 250 5.05 -10.55 -4.15
C ASP A 250 5.45 -11.64 -3.14
N SER A 251 6.39 -11.29 -2.25
CA SER A 251 6.82 -12.20 -1.17
C SER A 251 7.01 -11.47 0.15
N GLN A 252 6.66 -12.15 1.25
CA GLN A 252 6.73 -11.65 2.61
C GLN A 252 7.59 -12.55 3.46
N ASP A 253 8.46 -11.92 4.26
CA ASP A 253 9.40 -12.63 5.13
C ASP A 253 8.80 -12.92 6.50
N HIS A 254 9.01 -14.17 6.92
CA HIS A 254 8.72 -14.65 8.26
C HIS A 254 9.93 -15.43 8.80
N SER A 255 11.13 -15.09 8.32
CA SER A 255 12.35 -15.79 8.71
C SER A 255 12.75 -15.39 10.12
N VAL A 256 13.31 -16.34 10.87
CA VAL A 256 13.79 -16.11 12.24
C VAL A 256 15.06 -16.91 12.52
N VAL A 257 15.80 -16.51 13.55
CA VAL A 257 16.79 -17.39 14.17
C VAL A 257 16.02 -18.35 15.07
N ASP A 258 15.96 -19.61 14.66
CA ASP A 258 15.22 -20.66 15.35
C ASP A 258 15.99 -21.14 16.59
N ASN A 259 17.29 -21.36 16.42
CA ASN A 259 18.16 -21.79 17.51
C ASN A 259 19.62 -21.36 17.29
N LEU A 260 20.35 -21.17 18.39
CA LEU A 260 21.80 -20.99 18.40
C LEU A 260 22.38 -21.77 19.58
N VAL A 261 23.33 -22.65 19.28
CA VAL A 261 24.12 -23.38 20.27
C VAL A 261 25.59 -23.10 20.02
N PHE A 262 26.37 -22.92 21.08
CA PHE A 262 27.81 -22.74 20.95
C PHE A 262 28.57 -23.57 21.97
N GLU A 263 29.79 -23.94 21.61
CA GLU A 263 30.76 -24.63 22.45
C GLU A 263 32.05 -23.81 22.44
N PHE A 264 32.65 -23.59 23.60
CA PHE A 264 33.90 -22.86 23.73
C PHE A 264 34.94 -23.70 24.47
N ASP A 265 36.12 -23.85 23.89
CA ASP A 265 37.27 -24.48 24.52
C ASP A 265 38.26 -23.39 25.01
N PRO A 266 38.35 -23.14 26.33
CA PRO A 266 39.25 -22.13 26.88
C PRO A 266 40.74 -22.45 26.68
N ALA A 267 41.12 -23.71 26.48
CA ALA A 267 42.51 -24.10 26.32
C ALA A 267 43.05 -23.69 24.94
N THR A 268 42.20 -23.76 23.92
CA THR A 268 42.55 -23.40 22.53
C THR A 268 42.00 -22.03 22.12
N GLY A 269 41.07 -21.47 22.89
CA GLY A 269 40.31 -20.27 22.52
C GLY A 269 39.29 -20.51 21.41
N THR A 270 38.96 -21.77 21.10
CA THR A 270 38.11 -22.13 19.96
C THR A 270 36.64 -22.02 20.34
N LEU A 271 35.89 -21.20 19.60
CA LEU A 271 34.44 -21.05 19.68
C LEU A 271 33.79 -21.69 18.45
N THR A 272 33.04 -22.76 18.66
CA THR A 272 32.19 -23.41 17.64
C THR A 272 30.75 -22.96 17.83
N GLN A 273 30.10 -22.52 16.75
CA GLN A 273 28.75 -21.97 16.76
C GLN A 273 27.90 -22.72 15.76
N LYS A 274 26.73 -23.19 16.18
CA LYS A 274 25.75 -23.92 15.37
C LYS A 274 24.45 -23.16 15.41
N ILE A 275 24.05 -22.61 14.26
CA ILE A 275 22.92 -21.69 14.14
C ILE A 275 21.93 -22.30 13.17
N ILE A 276 20.67 -22.37 13.60
CA ILE A 276 19.54 -22.81 12.78
C ILE A 276 18.72 -21.57 12.47
N LEU A 277 18.62 -21.24 11.19
CA LEU A 277 17.67 -20.26 10.69
C LEU A 277 16.43 -20.99 10.22
N LEU A 278 15.24 -20.54 10.63
CA LEU A 278 13.98 -20.96 10.01
C LEU A 278 13.63 -19.91 8.97
N LEU A 279 13.84 -20.24 7.69
CA LEU A 279 13.53 -19.37 6.57
C LEU A 279 12.05 -19.53 6.22
N GLY A 280 11.24 -18.50 6.49
CA GLY A 280 9.80 -18.53 6.27
C GLY A 280 9.43 -17.55 5.16
N VAL A 281 8.73 -18.04 4.14
CA VAL A 281 8.27 -17.22 3.01
C VAL A 281 6.78 -17.42 2.77
N LYS A 282 6.11 -16.33 2.44
CA LYS A 282 4.74 -16.31 1.96
C LYS A 282 4.69 -15.57 0.64
N VAL A 283 4.21 -16.22 -0.41
CA VAL A 283 4.06 -15.64 -1.74
C VAL A 283 2.61 -15.20 -1.91
N THR A 284 2.43 -13.95 -2.31
CA THR A 284 1.12 -13.36 -2.56
C THR A 284 1.05 -12.78 -3.96
N GLU A 285 -0.14 -12.72 -4.53
CA GLU A 285 -0.40 -11.97 -5.75
C GLU A 285 -1.65 -11.11 -5.53
N THR A 286 -1.60 -9.87 -5.97
CA THR A 286 -2.75 -8.98 -5.87
C THR A 286 -3.73 -9.29 -7.00
N GLU A 287 -4.83 -9.95 -6.67
CA GLU A 287 -5.82 -10.41 -7.64
C GLU A 287 -7.19 -9.77 -7.41
N GLN A 288 -7.98 -9.72 -8.47
CA GLN A 288 -9.40 -9.43 -8.39
C GLN A 288 -10.15 -10.77 -8.29
N ILE A 289 -10.85 -10.99 -7.18
CA ILE A 289 -11.55 -12.25 -6.91
C ILE A 289 -13.03 -11.99 -6.58
N PRO A 290 -13.96 -12.83 -7.07
CA PRO A 290 -15.38 -12.68 -6.75
C PRO A 290 -15.72 -13.48 -5.49
N VAL A 291 -15.82 -12.80 -4.36
CA VAL A 291 -16.10 -13.44 -3.06
C VAL A 291 -17.59 -13.65 -2.84
N ALA A 292 -17.94 -14.79 -2.24
CA ALA A 292 -19.28 -15.04 -1.74
C ALA A 292 -19.58 -14.11 -0.55
N VAL A 293 -20.71 -13.43 -0.60
CA VAL A 293 -21.13 -12.43 0.40
C VAL A 293 -22.20 -12.99 1.32
N ASP A 294 -22.10 -12.64 2.60
CA ASP A 294 -23.09 -12.96 3.62
C ASP A 294 -23.24 -11.75 4.56
N PRO A 295 -24.46 -11.18 4.71
CA PRO A 295 -24.72 -10.09 5.65
C PRO A 295 -24.34 -10.41 7.10
N TYR A 296 -24.29 -11.69 7.48
CA TYR A 296 -23.87 -12.17 8.80
C TYR A 296 -22.47 -12.80 8.80
N GLY A 297 -21.78 -12.72 7.66
CA GLY A 297 -20.44 -13.26 7.47
C GLY A 297 -19.38 -12.44 8.20
N THR A 298 -18.12 -12.87 8.06
CA THR A 298 -17.01 -12.08 8.62
C THR A 298 -16.83 -10.81 7.82
N VAL A 299 -16.88 -9.67 8.50
CA VAL A 299 -16.71 -8.37 7.85
C VAL A 299 -15.23 -8.11 7.62
N ILE A 300 -14.86 -7.89 6.36
CA ILE A 300 -13.53 -7.47 5.95
C ILE A 300 -13.57 -6.07 5.36
N ALA A 301 -12.44 -5.35 5.42
CA ALA A 301 -12.22 -4.11 4.71
C ALA A 301 -11.35 -4.37 3.47
N ALA A 302 -11.84 -3.97 2.30
CA ALA A 302 -11.18 -4.25 1.02
C ALA A 302 -11.58 -3.23 -0.05
N ASP A 303 -10.80 -3.14 -1.12
CA ASP A 303 -11.17 -2.42 -2.33
C ASP A 303 -12.20 -3.23 -3.11
N LEU A 304 -13.44 -2.75 -3.14
CA LEU A 304 -14.53 -3.34 -3.90
C LEU A 304 -14.43 -2.86 -5.35
N VAL A 305 -14.43 -3.78 -6.31
CA VAL A 305 -14.44 -3.42 -7.73
C VAL A 305 -15.86 -3.00 -8.10
N VAL A 306 -16.00 -1.74 -8.49
CA VAL A 306 -17.29 -1.11 -8.82
C VAL A 306 -17.60 -1.22 -10.30
N GLY A 307 -16.57 -1.13 -11.15
CA GLY A 307 -16.74 -1.17 -12.61
C GLY A 307 -15.44 -1.36 -13.36
N HIS A 308 -15.56 -1.66 -14.64
CA HIS A 308 -14.43 -1.71 -15.57
C HIS A 308 -14.77 -1.03 -16.89
N GLY A 309 -13.75 -0.62 -17.63
CA GLY A 309 -13.90 -0.09 -18.97
C GLY A 309 -12.69 -0.41 -19.83
N THR A 310 -12.92 -0.59 -21.12
CA THR A 310 -11.86 -0.82 -22.11
C THR A 310 -12.11 0.10 -23.30
N LYS A 311 -11.07 0.75 -23.79
CA LYS A 311 -11.13 1.55 -25.02
C LYS A 311 -9.80 1.50 -25.76
N GLN A 312 -9.86 1.55 -27.09
CA GLN A 312 -8.68 1.77 -27.92
C GLN A 312 -8.58 3.24 -28.34
N LYS A 313 -7.37 3.79 -28.30
CA LYS A 313 -7.02 5.10 -28.85
C LYS A 313 -6.05 4.91 -30.01
N LEU A 314 -6.41 5.43 -31.17
CA LEU A 314 -5.49 5.55 -32.30
C LEU A 314 -4.83 6.92 -32.27
N ILE A 315 -3.51 6.94 -32.37
CA ILE A 315 -2.72 8.14 -32.69
C ILE A 315 -2.11 7.91 -34.06
N GLU A 316 -2.39 8.82 -34.99
CA GLU A 316 -1.86 8.80 -36.35
C GLU A 316 -1.07 10.08 -36.59
N GLU A 317 0.16 9.93 -37.07
CA GLU A 317 1.02 11.06 -37.42
C GLU A 317 1.68 10.82 -38.77
N THR A 318 1.76 11.86 -39.59
CA THR A 318 2.52 11.86 -40.83
C THR A 318 3.58 12.95 -40.77
N LYS A 319 4.82 12.61 -41.11
CA LYS A 319 5.94 13.55 -41.23
C LYS A 319 6.85 13.21 -42.39
N THR A 320 7.74 14.13 -42.72
CA THR A 320 8.78 13.91 -43.72
C THR A 320 10.10 13.63 -43.02
N LEU A 321 10.73 12.50 -43.35
CA LEU A 321 12.07 12.13 -42.88
C LEU A 321 13.03 12.07 -44.06
N ALA A 322 14.24 12.60 -43.87
CA ALA A 322 15.35 12.44 -44.82
C ALA A 322 15.94 11.02 -44.69
N ALA A 323 15.13 10.02 -45.03
CA ALA A 323 15.42 8.61 -44.85
C ALA A 323 15.32 7.85 -46.17
N THR A 324 16.03 6.74 -46.28
CA THR A 324 15.92 5.78 -47.38
C THR A 324 15.08 4.57 -46.97
N LYS A 325 15.03 4.25 -45.67
CA LYS A 325 14.15 3.23 -45.09
C LYS A 325 13.95 3.44 -43.59
N ILE A 326 12.82 2.97 -43.08
CA ILE A 326 12.56 2.80 -41.64
C ILE A 326 13.06 1.43 -41.22
N VAL A 327 13.80 1.39 -40.11
CA VAL A 327 14.31 0.16 -39.51
C VAL A 327 13.30 -0.36 -38.49
N ASP A 328 12.89 0.50 -37.56
CA ASP A 328 11.96 0.12 -36.50
C ASP A 328 11.29 1.35 -35.89
N VAL A 329 10.18 1.12 -35.20
CA VAL A 329 9.50 2.12 -34.36
C VAL A 329 9.19 1.47 -33.03
N GLU A 330 9.88 1.89 -31.99
CA GLU A 330 9.61 1.46 -30.63
C GLU A 330 8.75 2.51 -29.92
N ALA A 331 7.72 2.09 -29.18
CA ALA A 331 6.93 3.00 -28.38
C ALA A 331 6.60 2.42 -27.01
N ARG A 332 6.51 3.29 -26.01
CA ARG A 332 6.07 2.98 -24.65
C ARG A 332 5.21 4.10 -24.10
N ILE A 333 4.33 3.76 -23.18
CA ILE A 333 3.52 4.74 -22.46
C ILE A 333 4.26 5.14 -21.19
N SER A 334 4.13 6.40 -20.81
CA SER A 334 4.63 6.96 -19.56
C SER A 334 3.72 8.09 -19.06
N GLU A 335 4.03 8.62 -17.87
CA GLU A 335 3.36 9.77 -17.28
C GLU A 335 1.82 9.62 -17.26
N ILE A 336 1.38 8.39 -17.02
CA ILE A 336 -0.03 8.05 -16.95
C ILE A 336 -0.64 8.71 -15.71
N SER A 337 -1.76 9.38 -15.92
CA SER A 337 -2.66 9.82 -14.87
C SER A 337 -4.10 9.50 -15.26
N SER A 338 -4.91 9.23 -14.25
CA SER A 338 -6.31 8.90 -14.41
C SER A 338 -7.15 9.64 -13.37
N ILE A 339 -8.42 9.89 -13.69
CA ILE A 339 -9.41 10.39 -12.73
C ILE A 339 -10.80 9.85 -13.09
N VAL A 340 -11.58 9.48 -12.07
CA VAL A 340 -13.00 9.17 -12.24
C VAL A 340 -13.82 10.46 -12.32
N LYS A 341 -14.57 10.64 -13.40
CA LYS A 341 -15.48 11.79 -13.59
C LYS A 341 -16.75 11.39 -14.34
N ASN A 342 -17.91 11.70 -13.75
CA ASN A 342 -19.23 11.47 -14.36
C ASN A 342 -19.46 10.03 -14.86
N GLY A 343 -19.06 9.01 -14.09
CA GLY A 343 -19.24 7.60 -14.48
C GLY A 343 -18.24 7.10 -15.53
N LYS A 344 -17.25 7.93 -15.89
CA LYS A 344 -16.18 7.61 -16.86
C LYS A 344 -14.83 7.77 -16.18
N VAL A 345 -13.80 7.19 -16.77
CA VAL A 345 -12.41 7.47 -16.39
C VAL A 345 -11.76 8.27 -17.50
N ILE A 346 -11.20 9.43 -17.15
CA ILE A 346 -10.32 10.19 -18.05
C ILE A 346 -8.92 9.64 -17.83
N VAL A 347 -8.30 9.11 -18.88
CA VAL A 347 -6.90 8.66 -18.87
C VAL A 347 -6.08 9.61 -19.71
N GLN A 348 -4.92 10.03 -19.19
CA GLN A 348 -3.98 10.92 -19.84
C GLN A 348 -2.58 10.35 -19.70
N GLY A 349 -1.74 10.53 -20.70
CA GLY A 349 -0.34 10.12 -20.63
C GLY A 349 0.44 10.54 -21.86
N ILE A 350 1.68 10.07 -21.94
CA ILE A 350 2.60 10.37 -23.03
C ILE A 350 3.05 9.05 -23.66
N VAL A 351 2.88 8.94 -24.98
CA VAL A 351 3.59 7.94 -25.77
C VAL A 351 4.97 8.47 -26.08
N HIS A 352 5.99 7.89 -25.46
CA HIS A 352 7.38 8.08 -25.87
C HIS A 352 7.68 7.08 -26.97
N LYS A 353 8.05 7.57 -28.16
CA LYS A 353 8.45 6.72 -29.28
C LYS A 353 9.86 7.05 -29.77
N GLN A 354 10.50 6.04 -30.35
CA GLN A 354 11.76 6.16 -31.05
C GLN A 354 11.64 5.54 -32.43
N ILE A 355 11.94 6.34 -33.45
CA ILE A 355 11.96 5.93 -34.85
C ILE A 355 13.41 5.71 -35.23
N PHE A 356 13.76 4.48 -35.61
CA PHE A 356 15.07 4.13 -36.14
C PHE A 356 14.99 4.07 -37.66
N TYR A 357 15.87 4.76 -38.36
CA TYR A 357 15.85 4.82 -39.82
C TYR A 357 17.25 4.96 -40.42
N VAL A 358 17.39 4.62 -41.70
CA VAL A 358 18.62 4.87 -42.46
C VAL A 358 18.48 6.17 -43.20
N GLY A 359 19.42 7.08 -42.99
CA GLY A 359 19.45 8.40 -43.64
C GLY A 359 19.86 8.34 -45.10
N THR A 360 19.81 9.49 -45.77
CA THR A 360 20.37 9.65 -47.13
C THR A 360 21.91 9.61 -47.16
N ASP A 361 22.54 9.60 -45.99
CA ASP A 361 23.98 9.44 -45.75
C ASP A 361 24.39 7.98 -45.50
N ASP A 362 23.47 7.02 -45.67
CA ASP A 362 23.64 5.59 -45.39
C ASP A 362 23.99 5.26 -43.92
N LEU A 363 23.76 6.19 -42.99
CA LEU A 363 23.91 5.96 -41.55
C LEU A 363 22.57 5.67 -40.87
N VAL A 364 22.63 4.96 -39.73
CA VAL A 364 21.46 4.73 -38.88
C VAL A 364 21.29 5.92 -37.95
N HIS A 365 20.11 6.53 -38.00
CA HIS A 365 19.69 7.61 -37.13
C HIS A 365 18.53 7.14 -36.25
N HIS A 366 18.30 7.87 -35.17
CA HIS A 366 17.12 7.71 -34.35
C HIS A 366 16.49 9.07 -34.07
N LEU A 367 15.15 9.10 -33.99
CA LEU A 367 14.37 10.28 -33.63
C LEU A 367 13.45 9.91 -32.47
N ALA A 368 13.58 10.63 -31.36
CA ALA A 368 12.73 10.45 -30.18
C ALA A 368 11.65 11.53 -30.13
N GLU A 369 10.41 11.12 -29.84
CA GLU A 369 9.26 12.01 -29.81
C GLU A 369 8.24 11.62 -28.75
N ASP A 370 7.53 12.64 -28.26
CA ASP A 370 6.57 12.52 -27.17
C ASP A 370 5.21 12.95 -27.69
N LEU A 371 4.25 12.02 -27.66
CA LEU A 371 2.89 12.25 -28.11
C LEU A 371 1.94 12.20 -26.92
N PRO A 372 1.44 13.35 -26.43
CA PRO A 372 0.45 13.34 -25.37
C PRO A 372 -0.87 12.78 -25.89
N PHE A 373 -1.54 11.98 -25.07
CA PHE A 373 -2.90 11.52 -25.34
C PHE A 373 -3.82 11.78 -24.15
N SER A 374 -5.10 11.92 -24.46
CA SER A 374 -6.18 11.93 -23.47
C SER A 374 -7.38 11.22 -24.06
N GLU A 375 -7.99 10.36 -23.26
CA GLU A 375 -9.14 9.57 -23.66
C GLU A 375 -10.14 9.40 -22.52
N MET A 376 -11.43 9.41 -22.84
CA MET A 376 -12.51 9.09 -21.92
C MET A 376 -12.97 7.66 -22.13
N VAL A 377 -12.82 6.83 -21.10
CA VAL A 377 -13.27 5.44 -21.07
C VAL A 377 -14.61 5.38 -20.32
N GLU A 378 -15.65 4.91 -21.00
CA GLU A 378 -16.92 4.56 -20.38
C GLU A 378 -16.69 3.38 -19.42
N VAL A 379 -17.17 3.49 -18.18
CA VAL A 379 -17.05 2.41 -17.20
C VAL A 379 -18.41 1.73 -17.05
N THR A 380 -18.45 0.43 -17.30
CA THR A 380 -19.62 -0.40 -17.03
C THR A 380 -19.61 -0.80 -15.55
N PRO A 381 -20.64 -0.43 -14.77
CA PRO A 381 -20.77 -0.88 -13.40
C PRO A 381 -20.95 -2.40 -13.34
N ILE A 382 -20.28 -3.06 -12.40
CA ILE A 382 -20.47 -4.49 -12.12
C ILE A 382 -21.86 -4.72 -11.52
N ASN A 383 -22.25 -3.87 -10.57
CA ASN A 383 -23.60 -3.84 -10.03
C ASN A 383 -24.29 -2.52 -10.47
N PRO A 384 -25.38 -2.58 -11.26
CA PRO A 384 -26.12 -1.39 -11.68
C PRO A 384 -26.64 -0.51 -10.53
N GLU A 385 -26.85 -1.08 -9.33
CA GLU A 385 -27.29 -0.35 -8.15
C GLU A 385 -26.15 0.46 -7.48
N VAL A 386 -24.89 0.13 -7.80
CA VAL A 386 -23.69 0.81 -7.31
C VAL A 386 -23.01 1.51 -8.50
N PRO A 387 -23.46 2.71 -8.87
CA PRO A 387 -22.88 3.41 -10.01
C PRO A 387 -21.47 3.91 -9.68
N VAL A 388 -20.66 4.02 -10.72
CA VAL A 388 -19.36 4.71 -10.67
C VAL A 388 -19.58 6.19 -10.40
N ARG A 389 -18.91 6.74 -9.38
CA ARG A 389 -19.05 8.14 -8.95
C ARG A 389 -17.70 8.86 -8.98
N GLU A 390 -17.76 10.18 -9.16
CA GLU A 390 -16.59 11.04 -9.05
C GLU A 390 -15.93 10.91 -7.67
N GLY A 391 -14.60 10.87 -7.65
CA GLY A 391 -13.80 10.68 -6.43
C GLY A 391 -13.63 9.24 -5.95
N MET A 392 -14.15 8.24 -6.68
CA MET A 392 -13.75 6.84 -6.48
C MET A 392 -12.32 6.61 -6.97
N ASP A 393 -11.66 5.58 -6.45
CA ASP A 393 -10.31 5.20 -6.85
C ASP A 393 -10.32 4.48 -8.20
N GLU A 394 -9.28 4.66 -9.00
CA GLU A 394 -9.12 3.96 -10.27
C GLU A 394 -7.73 3.37 -10.47
N GLN A 395 -7.68 2.38 -11.35
CA GLN A 395 -6.45 1.72 -11.76
C GLN A 395 -6.44 1.65 -13.28
N ASP A 396 -5.34 2.10 -13.86
CA ASP A 396 -5.07 2.02 -15.30
C ASP A 396 -4.08 0.89 -15.60
N HIS A 397 -4.37 0.13 -16.65
CA HIS A 397 -3.48 -0.82 -17.29
C HIS A 397 -3.39 -0.56 -18.79
N SER A 398 -2.96 0.65 -19.15
CA SER A 398 -2.75 1.03 -20.55
C SER A 398 -1.46 0.46 -21.13
N PHE A 399 -1.51 -0.01 -22.38
CA PHE A 399 -0.34 -0.49 -23.11
C PHE A 399 -0.45 -0.23 -24.62
N ILE A 400 0.70 -0.25 -25.31
CA ILE A 400 0.74 -0.20 -26.77
C ILE A 400 0.32 -1.57 -27.30
N GLU A 401 -0.85 -1.62 -27.92
CA GLU A 401 -1.41 -2.85 -28.47
C GLU A 401 -0.81 -3.14 -29.85
N ASN A 402 -0.60 -2.10 -30.66
CA ASN A 402 -0.01 -2.24 -31.98
C ASN A 402 0.66 -0.94 -32.46
N ILE A 403 1.66 -1.09 -33.33
CA ILE A 403 2.29 0.02 -34.06
C ILE A 403 2.37 -0.41 -35.53
N VAL A 404 1.80 0.40 -36.41
CA VAL A 404 1.83 0.17 -37.87
C VAL A 404 2.37 1.42 -38.53
N TRP A 405 3.28 1.26 -39.49
CA TRP A 405 3.82 2.39 -40.24
C TRP A 405 3.98 2.08 -41.72
N GLU A 406 3.94 3.15 -42.51
CA GLU A 406 4.17 3.17 -43.94
C GLU A 406 5.21 4.26 -44.25
N PHE A 407 6.13 3.96 -45.16
CA PHE A 407 7.17 4.89 -45.58
C PHE A 407 7.32 4.89 -47.10
N ASP A 408 7.30 6.07 -47.70
CA ASP A 408 7.61 6.29 -49.11
C ASP A 408 9.00 6.93 -49.26
N PRO A 409 10.03 6.17 -49.67
CA PRO A 409 11.38 6.69 -49.85
C PRO A 409 11.50 7.78 -50.93
N ALA A 410 10.57 7.84 -51.89
CA ALA A 410 10.64 8.84 -52.96
C ALA A 410 10.27 10.23 -52.47
N THR A 411 9.34 10.31 -51.50
CA THR A 411 8.85 11.56 -50.93
C THR A 411 9.40 11.83 -49.53
N GLY A 412 9.99 10.82 -48.88
CA GLY A 412 10.35 10.85 -47.46
C GLY A 412 9.13 10.82 -46.54
N SER A 413 7.93 10.57 -47.08
CA SER A 413 6.68 10.55 -46.30
C SER A 413 6.65 9.33 -45.40
N PHE A 414 6.61 9.56 -44.10
CA PHE A 414 6.47 8.56 -43.06
C PHE A 414 5.13 8.76 -42.36
N THR A 415 4.28 7.73 -42.36
CA THR A 415 3.00 7.72 -41.63
C THR A 415 3.01 6.58 -40.64
N GLU A 416 2.66 6.85 -39.39
CA GLU A 416 2.59 5.84 -38.34
C GLU A 416 1.25 5.90 -37.61
N LYS A 417 0.84 4.74 -37.09
CA LYS A 417 -0.40 4.49 -36.39
C LYS A 417 -0.07 3.70 -35.14
N ILE A 418 -0.21 4.35 -33.99
CA ILE A 418 -0.02 3.75 -32.68
C ILE A 418 -1.41 3.48 -32.10
N VAL A 419 -1.71 2.21 -31.83
CA VAL A 419 -2.93 1.77 -31.17
C VAL A 419 -2.61 1.53 -29.70
N ILE A 420 -3.18 2.36 -28.86
CA ILE A 420 -3.12 2.25 -27.40
C ILE A 420 -4.38 1.51 -26.96
N ARG A 421 -4.22 0.45 -26.18
CA ARG A 421 -5.32 -0.15 -25.44
C ARG A 421 -5.30 0.38 -24.01
N ILE A 422 -6.44 0.91 -23.59
CA ILE A 422 -6.67 1.52 -22.28
C ILE A 422 -7.67 0.63 -21.54
N ASP A 423 -7.23 0.01 -20.46
CA ASP A 423 -8.04 -0.83 -19.59
C ASP A 423 -8.10 -0.19 -18.20
N VAL A 424 -9.29 0.20 -17.76
CA VAL A 424 -9.51 0.85 -16.46
C VAL A 424 -10.37 0.01 -15.54
N LYS A 425 -10.07 0.06 -14.25
CA LYS A 425 -10.91 -0.48 -13.18
C LYS A 425 -11.19 0.61 -12.17
N VAL A 426 -12.43 0.70 -11.71
CA VAL A 426 -12.83 1.61 -10.64
C VAL A 426 -13.09 0.79 -9.39
N THR A 427 -12.48 1.21 -8.29
CA THR A 427 -12.62 0.60 -6.97
C THR A 427 -13.14 1.59 -5.95
N GLN A 428 -13.74 1.06 -4.89
CA GLN A 428 -14.09 1.82 -3.71
C GLN A 428 -13.69 1.03 -2.47
N PHE A 429 -12.87 1.63 -1.61
CA PHE A 429 -12.58 1.04 -0.31
C PHE A 429 -13.87 0.95 0.52
N GLY A 430 -14.20 -0.27 0.95
CA GLY A 430 -15.47 -0.55 1.61
C GLY A 430 -15.36 -1.67 2.64
N GLN A 431 -16.51 -2.01 3.23
CA GLN A 431 -16.66 -3.18 4.08
C GLN A 431 -17.63 -4.15 3.43
N ILE A 432 -17.34 -5.44 3.59
CA ILE A 432 -18.18 -6.49 3.05
C ILE A 432 -18.15 -7.70 3.97
N GLY A 433 -19.32 -8.27 4.24
CA GLY A 433 -19.45 -9.54 4.94
C GLY A 433 -19.18 -10.67 3.97
N VAL A 434 -18.15 -11.47 4.23
CA VAL A 434 -17.77 -12.61 3.39
C VAL A 434 -18.04 -13.94 4.09
N VAL A 435 -18.34 -14.94 3.28
CA VAL A 435 -18.40 -16.33 3.74
C VAL A 435 -16.97 -16.84 3.93
N ILE A 436 -16.62 -17.15 5.18
CA ILE A 436 -15.39 -17.87 5.51
C ILE A 436 -15.70 -19.36 5.47
N ASP A 437 -14.86 -20.10 4.78
CA ASP A 437 -14.85 -21.56 4.82
C ASP A 437 -13.84 -22.01 5.89
N PRO A 438 -14.27 -22.70 6.96
CA PRO A 438 -13.43 -23.04 8.12
C PRO A 438 -12.26 -24.00 7.84
#